data_AF-A0AAU6FXS6-F1
#
_entry.id   AF-A0AAU6FXS6-F1
#
_cell.length_a   1.000
_cell.length_b   1.000
_cell.length_c   1.000
_cell.angle_alpha   90.00
_cell.angle_beta   90.00
_cell.angle_gamma   90.00
#
_symmetry.space_group_name_H-M   'P 1'
#
loop_
_entity.id
_entity.type
_entity.pdbx_description
1 polymer ?
#
loop_
_entity_poly.entity_id
_entity_poly.type
_entity_poly.pdbx_seq_one_letter_code
_entity_poly.pdbx_strand_id
1 'polypeptide(L)'
;MLYKEDRAQQMSDDLEAAIGHYMVAVAARLLDEGLPVSSISSYGAYDDSSQDAFGADVEGSVEFTRAFRRKLFGDGRDAGLLWCGVSGWCFFCIPEGSGRTLMESARWMGGGLTPDPGRVAAFLSEVQLDAALSGSDERPFYRAPHTEPGALLQRLAAFNDDSGADSPPYDSRFTRLQIDACQKRAVSALTAGKQEVVEVALRSGELQALLGFLEYVEGAAPQDDAREMVRRLCSDLSLRARDGRQGLDEHREALTYAEEQH
;
A
#
# COMPACT_ATOMS: atom_id res chain seq x y z
N MET A 1 32.79 8.76 -21.95
CA MET A 1 31.79 7.70 -21.75
C MET A 1 31.27 7.79 -20.33
N LEU A 2 32.13 7.62 -19.31
CA LEU A 2 31.84 7.82 -17.88
C LEU A 2 30.86 8.97 -17.55
N TYR A 3 31.16 10.21 -17.93
CA TYR A 3 30.31 11.37 -17.59
C TYR A 3 28.86 11.35 -18.16
N LYS A 4 28.60 10.58 -19.22
CA LYS A 4 27.25 10.43 -19.78
C LYS A 4 26.47 9.30 -19.10
N GLU A 5 27.16 8.20 -18.78
CA GLU A 5 26.62 7.08 -18.02
C GLU A 5 26.24 7.53 -16.61
N ASP A 6 27.10 8.33 -15.95
CA ASP A 6 26.81 8.91 -14.63
C ASP A 6 25.56 9.81 -14.63
N ARG A 7 25.32 10.56 -15.71
CA ARG A 7 24.14 11.43 -15.84
C ARG A 7 22.85 10.68 -16.14
N ALA A 8 22.93 9.62 -16.96
CA ALA A 8 21.79 8.78 -17.26
C ALA A 8 21.35 8.01 -16.00
N GLN A 9 22.31 7.43 -15.28
CA GLN A 9 22.03 6.76 -14.01
C GLN A 9 21.41 7.71 -12.99
N GLN A 10 21.98 8.91 -12.81
CA GLN A 10 21.41 9.91 -11.90
C GLN A 10 19.96 10.26 -12.27
N MET A 11 19.65 10.43 -13.56
CA MET A 11 18.29 10.72 -14.01
C MET A 11 17.34 9.54 -13.71
N SER A 12 17.80 8.30 -13.90
CA SER A 12 17.03 7.11 -13.58
C SER A 12 16.74 7.01 -12.08
N ASP A 13 17.74 7.25 -11.24
CA ASP A 13 17.60 7.25 -9.78
C ASP A 13 16.65 8.38 -9.32
N ASP A 14 16.77 9.58 -9.91
CA ASP A 14 15.91 10.72 -9.62
C ASP A 14 14.45 10.43 -10.01
N LEU A 15 14.22 9.80 -11.16
CA LEU A 15 12.89 9.40 -11.61
C LEU A 15 12.29 8.31 -10.73
N GLU A 16 13.07 7.31 -10.35
CA GLU A 16 12.65 6.22 -9.46
C GLU A 16 12.24 6.78 -8.09
N ALA A 17 13.05 7.66 -7.51
CA ALA A 17 12.74 8.33 -6.26
C ALA A 17 11.47 9.17 -6.38
N ALA A 18 11.34 9.97 -7.44
CA ALA A 18 10.20 10.87 -7.63
C ALA A 18 8.88 10.10 -7.87
N ILE A 19 8.89 9.01 -8.64
CA ILE A 19 7.69 8.16 -8.78
C ILE A 19 7.38 7.41 -7.48
N GLY A 20 8.40 6.98 -6.73
CA GLY A 20 8.24 6.40 -5.40
C GLY A 20 7.54 7.35 -4.43
N HIS A 21 7.95 8.63 -4.38
CA HIS A 21 7.27 9.65 -3.59
C HIS A 21 5.82 9.89 -4.00
N TYR A 22 5.51 9.86 -5.29
CA TYR A 22 4.15 9.93 -5.77
C TYR A 22 3.33 8.68 -5.36
N MET A 23 3.89 7.48 -5.42
CA MET A 23 3.24 6.26 -4.91
C MET A 23 2.96 6.34 -3.41
N VAL A 24 3.87 6.93 -2.62
CA VAL A 24 3.63 7.22 -1.20
C VAL A 24 2.43 8.15 -1.02
N ALA A 25 2.32 9.22 -1.81
CA ALA A 25 1.20 10.14 -1.73
C ALA A 25 -0.15 9.47 -2.07
N VAL A 26 -0.16 8.61 -3.09
CA VAL A 26 -1.33 7.78 -3.44
C VAL A 26 -1.66 6.82 -2.30
N ALA A 27 -0.67 6.07 -1.80
CA ALA A 27 -0.85 5.11 -0.72
C ALA A 27 -1.38 5.78 0.55
N ALA A 28 -0.85 6.96 0.93
CA ALA A 28 -1.35 7.76 2.05
C ALA A 28 -2.85 8.03 1.90
N ARG A 29 -3.28 8.50 0.73
CA ARG A 29 -4.68 8.78 0.47
C ARG A 29 -5.56 7.52 0.52
N LEU A 30 -5.10 6.41 -0.05
CA LEU A 30 -5.84 5.15 -0.02
C LEU A 30 -5.96 4.60 1.42
N LEU A 31 -4.90 4.70 2.21
CA LEU A 31 -4.88 4.28 3.62
C LEU A 31 -5.82 5.14 4.47
N ASP A 32 -5.91 6.45 4.24
CA ASP A 32 -6.85 7.34 4.91
C ASP A 32 -8.32 7.01 4.59
N GLU A 33 -8.59 6.46 3.39
CA GLU A 33 -9.91 5.93 2.99
C GLU A 33 -10.15 4.50 3.52
N GLY A 34 -9.26 3.97 4.35
CA GLY A 34 -9.36 2.65 4.96
C GLY A 34 -8.99 1.49 4.04
N LEU A 35 -8.40 1.75 2.86
CA LEU A 35 -7.97 0.70 1.93
C LEU A 35 -6.64 0.10 2.39
N PRO A 36 -6.53 -1.24 2.46
CA PRO A 36 -5.36 -1.91 3.02
C PRO A 36 -4.26 -2.09 1.95
N VAL A 37 -3.51 -1.03 1.71
CA VAL A 37 -2.30 -1.05 0.87
C VAL A 37 -1.22 -1.92 1.51
N SER A 38 -0.64 -2.86 0.75
CA SER A 38 0.41 -3.77 1.21
C SER A 38 1.81 -3.33 0.83
N SER A 39 1.96 -2.76 -0.36
CA SER A 39 3.26 -2.43 -0.95
C SER A 39 3.10 -1.35 -2.00
N ILE A 40 4.20 -0.63 -2.23
CA ILE A 40 4.41 0.23 -3.38
C ILE A 40 5.64 -0.26 -4.13
N SER A 41 5.72 0.03 -5.42
CA SER A 41 6.95 -0.14 -6.19
C SER A 41 7.19 1.07 -7.08
N SER A 42 8.45 1.29 -7.43
CA SER A 42 8.90 2.34 -8.33
C SER A 42 9.98 1.79 -9.25
N TYR A 43 10.00 2.30 -10.47
CA TYR A 43 11.00 1.97 -11.47
C TYR A 43 11.27 3.21 -12.32
N GLY A 44 12.53 3.65 -12.37
CA GLY A 44 12.94 4.90 -13.03
C GLY A 44 13.89 4.74 -14.20
N ALA A 45 14.32 3.51 -14.54
CA ALA A 45 15.28 3.25 -15.61
C ALA A 45 14.66 3.48 -17.00
N TYR A 46 14.52 4.76 -17.33
CA TYR A 46 13.77 5.23 -18.49
C TYR A 46 14.41 4.85 -19.83
N ASP A 47 15.63 4.34 -19.84
CA ASP A 47 16.40 3.93 -21.02
C ASP A 47 16.55 2.40 -21.15
N ASP A 48 15.89 1.62 -20.29
CA ASP A 48 15.88 0.16 -20.35
C ASP A 48 15.05 -0.35 -21.53
N SER A 49 15.76 -0.73 -22.60
CA SER A 49 15.15 -1.31 -23.81
C SER A 49 14.40 -2.63 -23.59
N SER A 50 14.59 -3.32 -22.46
CA SER A 50 13.82 -4.53 -22.15
C SER A 50 12.34 -4.23 -21.88
N GLN A 51 12.01 -2.99 -21.55
CA GLN A 51 10.65 -2.51 -21.28
C GLN A 51 9.92 -2.02 -22.54
N ASP A 52 10.60 -1.94 -23.69
CA ASP A 52 10.03 -1.46 -24.96
C ASP A 52 8.80 -2.26 -25.40
N ALA A 53 8.84 -3.58 -25.18
CA ALA A 53 7.72 -4.48 -25.51
C ALA A 53 6.45 -4.16 -24.70
N PHE A 54 6.62 -3.59 -23.51
CA PHE A 54 5.53 -3.11 -22.66
C PHE A 54 5.23 -1.63 -22.91
N GLY A 55 6.05 -0.93 -23.70
CA GLY A 55 5.96 0.50 -23.94
C GLY A 55 6.01 1.26 -22.63
N ALA A 56 6.87 0.86 -21.71
CA ALA A 56 7.03 1.46 -20.39
C ALA A 56 8.48 1.93 -20.20
N ASP A 57 8.69 2.93 -19.35
CA ASP A 57 10.01 3.51 -19.08
C ASP A 57 10.14 4.00 -17.63
N VAL A 58 9.12 4.67 -17.12
CA VAL A 58 8.96 4.99 -15.70
C VAL A 58 7.68 4.36 -15.20
N GLU A 59 7.75 3.57 -14.13
CA GLU A 59 6.61 2.85 -13.59
C GLU A 59 6.48 3.03 -12.08
N GLY A 60 5.24 2.90 -11.62
CA GLY A 60 4.93 2.83 -10.20
C GLY A 60 3.76 1.90 -9.99
N SER A 61 3.71 1.20 -8.87
CA SER A 61 2.56 0.37 -8.53
C SER A 61 2.15 0.52 -7.07
N VAL A 62 0.88 0.24 -6.83
CA VAL A 62 0.31 0.11 -5.48
C VAL A 62 -0.45 -1.21 -5.43
N GLU A 63 -0.07 -2.08 -4.49
CA GLU A 63 -0.72 -3.36 -4.28
C GLU A 63 -1.51 -3.38 -2.98
N PHE A 64 -2.52 -4.26 -2.93
CA PHE A 64 -3.36 -4.44 -1.76
C PHE A 64 -3.08 -5.76 -1.05
N THR A 65 -3.39 -5.81 0.25
CA THR A 65 -3.30 -7.04 1.03
C THR A 65 -4.07 -8.18 0.36
N ARG A 66 -3.53 -9.40 0.44
CA ARG A 66 -4.16 -10.59 -0.13
C ARG A 66 -5.58 -10.82 0.40
N ALA A 67 -5.81 -10.52 1.68
CA ALA A 67 -7.13 -10.65 2.30
C ALA A 67 -8.16 -9.72 1.64
N PHE A 68 -7.79 -8.47 1.37
CA PHE A 68 -8.66 -7.52 0.66
C PHE A 68 -8.93 -7.94 -0.77
N ARG A 69 -7.88 -8.30 -1.54
CA ARG A 69 -8.03 -8.79 -2.92
C ARG A 69 -8.98 -9.97 -3.00
N ARG A 70 -8.83 -10.95 -2.10
CA ARG A 70 -9.72 -12.12 -2.01
C ARG A 70 -11.16 -11.75 -1.70
N LYS A 71 -11.37 -10.88 -0.70
CA LYS A 71 -12.70 -10.44 -0.28
C LYS A 71 -13.45 -9.75 -1.42
N LEU A 72 -12.74 -8.94 -2.22
CA LEU A 72 -13.36 -8.07 -3.21
C LEU A 72 -13.43 -8.71 -4.60
N PHE A 73 -12.39 -9.42 -5.03
CA PHE A 73 -12.25 -9.95 -6.39
C PHE A 73 -12.33 -11.48 -6.46
N GLY A 74 -12.38 -12.16 -5.32
CA GLY A 74 -12.38 -13.62 -5.22
C GLY A 74 -10.98 -14.23 -5.10
N ASP A 75 -10.95 -15.54 -4.85
CA ASP A 75 -9.70 -16.30 -4.74
C ASP A 75 -8.94 -16.40 -6.06
N GLY A 76 -7.61 -16.49 -5.95
CA GLY A 76 -6.71 -16.67 -7.08
C GLY A 76 -6.76 -15.50 -8.04
N ARG A 77 -6.78 -14.26 -7.55
CA ARG A 77 -6.64 -13.06 -8.38
C ARG A 77 -5.58 -12.15 -7.79
N ASP A 78 -4.72 -11.66 -8.68
CA ASP A 78 -3.87 -10.53 -8.40
C ASP A 78 -4.59 -9.23 -8.80
N ALA A 79 -4.46 -8.18 -8.01
CA ALA A 79 -5.09 -6.90 -8.29
C ALA A 79 -4.32 -5.74 -7.66
N GLY A 80 -4.21 -4.65 -8.40
CA GLY A 80 -3.46 -3.49 -7.97
C GLY A 80 -3.64 -2.33 -8.92
N LEU A 81 -2.89 -1.27 -8.66
CA LEU A 81 -2.80 -0.11 -9.51
C LEU A 81 -1.42 -0.04 -10.12
N LEU A 82 -1.36 0.35 -11.39
CA LEU A 82 -0.12 0.52 -12.12
C LEU A 82 -0.12 1.87 -12.82
N TRP A 83 1.03 2.51 -12.79
CA TRP A 83 1.38 3.71 -13.52
C TRP A 83 2.48 3.39 -14.52
N CYS A 84 2.33 3.96 -15.72
CA CYS A 84 3.23 3.83 -16.84
C CYS A 84 3.48 5.23 -17.43
N GLY A 85 4.74 5.63 -17.54
CA GLY A 85 5.19 6.92 -18.07
C GLY A 85 4.68 7.24 -19.47
N VAL A 86 4.35 6.22 -20.26
CA VAL A 86 3.88 6.33 -21.65
C VAL A 86 2.36 6.35 -21.75
N SER A 87 1.68 5.56 -20.92
CA SER A 87 0.25 5.25 -21.08
C SER A 87 -0.66 5.71 -19.97
N GLY A 88 -0.11 6.19 -18.87
CA GLY A 88 -0.86 6.76 -17.76
C GLY A 88 -1.05 5.72 -16.70
N TRP A 89 -2.27 5.48 -16.25
CA TRP A 89 -2.51 4.61 -15.10
C TRP A 89 -3.77 3.78 -15.25
N CYS A 90 -3.74 2.62 -14.59
CA CYS A 90 -4.79 1.63 -14.66
C CYS A 90 -4.94 0.85 -13.37
N PHE A 91 -6.11 0.25 -13.21
CA PHE A 91 -6.31 -0.87 -12.30
C PHE A 91 -6.15 -2.16 -13.09
N PHE A 92 -5.48 -3.16 -12.53
CA PHE A 92 -5.43 -4.49 -13.11
C PHE A 92 -6.06 -5.50 -12.15
N CYS A 93 -6.72 -6.51 -12.72
CA CYS A 93 -7.20 -7.67 -11.97
C CYS A 93 -6.97 -8.94 -12.81
N ILE A 94 -5.93 -9.69 -12.48
CA ILE A 94 -5.48 -10.85 -13.24
C ILE A 94 -5.86 -12.12 -12.48
N PRO A 95 -6.67 -13.02 -13.07
CA PRO A 95 -6.87 -14.34 -12.49
C PRO A 95 -5.57 -15.15 -12.55
N GLU A 96 -5.21 -15.75 -11.42
CA GLU A 96 -4.06 -16.64 -11.25
C GLU A 96 -4.16 -17.81 -12.26
N GLY A 97 -3.06 -18.08 -12.96
CA GLY A 97 -3.01 -19.14 -13.98
C GLY A 97 -3.77 -18.85 -15.28
N SER A 98 -4.32 -17.63 -15.47
CA SER A 98 -5.04 -17.28 -16.71
C SER A 98 -4.14 -17.15 -17.94
N GLY A 99 -2.83 -17.01 -17.75
CA GLY A 99 -1.87 -16.69 -18.82
C GLY A 99 -2.06 -15.28 -19.41
N ARG A 100 -3.01 -14.49 -18.89
CA ARG A 100 -3.21 -13.10 -19.31
C ARG A 100 -2.09 -12.23 -18.77
N THR A 101 -1.65 -11.31 -19.60
CA THR A 101 -0.73 -10.25 -19.19
C THR A 101 -1.46 -9.18 -18.37
N LEU A 102 -0.69 -8.37 -17.64
CA LEU A 102 -1.22 -7.23 -16.91
C LEU A 102 -1.97 -6.28 -17.85
N MET A 103 -1.41 -6.01 -19.03
CA MET A 103 -2.00 -5.12 -20.04
C MET A 103 -3.36 -5.62 -20.55
N GLU A 104 -3.52 -6.93 -20.73
CA GLU A 104 -4.79 -7.54 -21.16
C GLU A 104 -5.88 -7.52 -20.09
N SER A 105 -5.49 -7.34 -18.83
CA SER A 105 -6.39 -7.30 -17.68
C SER A 105 -6.50 -5.90 -17.07
N ALA A 106 -5.94 -4.90 -17.74
CA ALA A 106 -5.90 -3.52 -17.30
C ALA A 106 -7.18 -2.77 -17.67
N ARG A 107 -7.60 -1.91 -16.76
CA ARG A 107 -8.66 -0.93 -16.91
C ARG A 107 -8.07 0.46 -16.74
N TRP A 108 -7.91 1.16 -17.86
CA TRP A 108 -7.24 2.46 -17.96
C TRP A 108 -8.16 3.59 -17.56
N MET A 109 -7.66 4.53 -16.77
CA MET A 109 -8.45 5.65 -16.25
C MET A 109 -8.10 7.01 -16.83
N GLY A 110 -7.01 7.06 -17.57
CA GLY A 110 -6.61 8.24 -18.31
C GLY A 110 -5.11 8.25 -18.59
N GLY A 111 -4.73 9.08 -19.55
CA GLY A 111 -3.33 9.41 -19.78
C GLY A 111 -2.76 10.24 -18.64
N GLY A 112 -1.44 10.21 -18.49
CA GLY A 112 -0.70 10.98 -17.49
C GLY A 112 -0.26 10.17 -16.28
N LEU A 113 0.98 10.43 -15.84
CA LEU A 113 1.65 9.71 -14.75
C LEU A 113 1.22 10.15 -13.34
N THR A 114 0.61 11.33 -13.22
CA THR A 114 0.39 12.01 -11.92
C THR A 114 -1.06 12.46 -11.73
N PRO A 115 -2.07 11.57 -11.80
CA PRO A 115 -3.42 11.93 -11.39
C PRO A 115 -3.43 12.38 -9.92
N ASP A 116 -4.38 13.25 -9.56
CA ASP A 116 -4.59 13.63 -8.17
C ASP A 116 -4.86 12.37 -7.30
N PRO A 117 -4.20 12.18 -6.15
CA PRO A 117 -4.42 11.02 -5.28
C PRO A 117 -5.89 10.83 -4.84
N GLY A 118 -6.64 11.91 -4.66
CA GLY A 118 -8.08 11.84 -4.35
C GLY A 118 -8.89 11.27 -5.52
N ARG A 119 -8.54 11.62 -6.75
CA ARG A 119 -9.12 11.01 -7.96
C ARG A 119 -8.81 9.51 -8.05
N VAL A 120 -7.59 9.10 -7.67
CA VAL A 120 -7.22 7.68 -7.61
C VAL A 120 -8.10 6.96 -6.60
N ALA A 121 -8.25 7.50 -5.39
CA ALA A 121 -9.11 6.90 -4.36
C ALA A 121 -10.57 6.79 -4.79
N ALA A 122 -11.14 7.83 -5.39
CA ALA A 122 -12.50 7.81 -5.91
C ALA A 122 -12.71 6.70 -6.96
N PHE A 123 -11.73 6.48 -7.84
CA PHE A 123 -11.79 5.39 -8.80
C PHE A 123 -11.77 4.01 -8.12
N LEU A 124 -10.99 3.82 -7.05
CA LEU A 124 -11.01 2.56 -6.31
C LEU A 124 -12.35 2.29 -5.65
N SER A 125 -13.12 3.33 -5.31
CA SER A 125 -14.52 3.16 -4.89
C SER A 125 -15.40 2.65 -6.02
N GLU A 126 -15.20 3.08 -7.26
CA GLU A 126 -15.91 2.56 -8.44
C GLU A 126 -15.53 1.10 -8.74
N VAL A 127 -14.23 0.78 -8.70
CA VAL A 127 -13.71 -0.59 -8.89
C VAL A 127 -14.27 -1.56 -7.86
N GLN A 128 -14.48 -1.10 -6.62
CA GLN A 128 -15.11 -1.90 -5.57
C GLN A 128 -16.57 -2.25 -5.86
N LEU A 129 -17.26 -1.48 -6.69
CA LEU A 129 -18.63 -1.75 -7.11
C LEU A 129 -18.66 -2.70 -8.31
N ASP A 130 -17.89 -2.39 -9.36
CA ASP A 130 -17.74 -3.24 -10.54
C ASP A 130 -16.39 -3.03 -11.24
N ALA A 131 -15.42 -3.87 -10.89
CA ALA A 131 -14.09 -3.85 -11.49
C ALA A 131 -14.09 -4.12 -13.01
N ALA A 132 -15.09 -4.83 -13.55
CA ALA A 132 -15.13 -5.17 -14.96
C ALA A 132 -15.59 -4.00 -15.83
N LEU A 133 -16.39 -3.07 -15.28
CA LEU A 133 -16.92 -1.91 -16.01
C LEU A 133 -16.25 -0.59 -15.65
N SER A 134 -15.38 -0.59 -14.63
CA SER A 134 -14.63 0.59 -14.21
C SER A 134 -13.49 0.87 -15.21
N GLY A 135 -13.45 2.08 -15.76
CA GLY A 135 -12.41 2.52 -16.71
C GLY A 135 -12.57 2.02 -18.15
N SER A 136 -11.52 2.21 -18.94
CA SER A 136 -11.44 1.85 -20.37
C SER A 136 -10.60 0.60 -20.59
N ASP A 137 -10.97 -0.25 -21.54
CA ASP A 137 -10.05 -1.27 -22.10
C ASP A 137 -9.02 -0.65 -23.06
N GLU A 138 -9.31 0.51 -23.64
CA GLU A 138 -8.38 1.20 -24.52
C GLU A 138 -7.23 1.84 -23.72
N ARG A 139 -6.01 1.33 -23.97
CA ARG A 139 -4.76 1.88 -23.44
C ARG A 139 -4.45 3.23 -24.09
N PRO A 140 -4.35 4.33 -23.32
CA PRO A 140 -3.92 5.61 -23.88
C PRO A 140 -2.42 5.61 -24.16
N PHE A 141 -1.99 6.46 -25.09
CA PHE A 141 -0.59 6.75 -25.36
C PHE A 141 -0.43 8.26 -25.47
N TYR A 142 0.17 8.88 -24.46
CA TYR A 142 0.24 10.35 -24.38
C TYR A 142 1.68 10.88 -24.52
N ARG A 143 2.68 10.01 -24.50
CA ARG A 143 4.10 10.32 -24.73
C ARG A 143 4.77 9.14 -25.46
N ALA A 144 5.87 9.39 -26.17
CA ALA A 144 6.73 8.33 -26.68
C ALA A 144 7.65 7.77 -25.56
N PRO A 145 7.97 6.46 -25.56
CA PRO A 145 8.94 5.88 -24.64
C PRO A 145 10.31 6.55 -24.71
N HIS A 146 11.01 6.63 -23.57
CA HIS A 146 12.38 7.16 -23.40
C HIS A 146 12.57 8.65 -23.76
N THR A 147 11.47 9.37 -24.04
CA THR A 147 11.52 10.79 -24.42
C THR A 147 11.23 11.71 -23.24
N GLU A 148 11.85 12.89 -23.20
CA GLU A 148 11.54 13.94 -22.22
C GLU A 148 11.63 13.54 -20.72
N PRO A 149 12.66 12.79 -20.27
CA PRO A 149 12.78 12.36 -18.86
C PRO A 149 12.79 13.54 -17.88
N GLY A 150 13.43 14.66 -18.24
CA GLY A 150 13.42 15.87 -17.40
C GLY A 150 12.04 16.50 -17.21
N ALA A 151 11.15 16.41 -18.20
CA ALA A 151 9.77 16.91 -18.08
C ALA A 151 8.92 16.02 -17.16
N LEU A 152 9.15 14.70 -17.19
CA LEU A 152 8.53 13.79 -16.21
C LEU A 152 9.02 14.09 -14.81
N LEU A 153 10.33 14.22 -14.62
CA LEU A 153 10.92 14.49 -13.32
C LEU A 153 10.33 15.79 -12.75
N GLN A 154 10.22 16.85 -13.56
CA GLN A 154 9.61 18.11 -13.14
C GLN A 154 8.15 17.95 -12.69
N ARG A 155 7.37 17.07 -13.33
CA ARG A 155 5.98 16.80 -12.92
C ARG A 155 5.90 16.02 -11.61
N LEU A 156 6.79 15.03 -11.44
CA LEU A 156 6.83 14.20 -10.24
C LEU A 156 7.42 14.95 -9.04
N ALA A 157 8.28 15.95 -9.27
CA ALA A 157 8.89 16.76 -8.23
C ALA A 157 7.88 17.47 -7.33
N ALA A 158 6.63 17.68 -7.77
CA ALA A 158 5.56 18.22 -6.94
C ALA A 158 5.17 17.32 -5.74
N PHE A 159 5.60 16.05 -5.75
CA PHE A 159 5.34 15.08 -4.68
C PHE A 159 6.59 14.77 -3.85
N ASN A 160 7.74 15.32 -4.21
CA ASN A 160 8.92 15.25 -3.38
C ASN A 160 8.63 15.95 -2.05
N ASP A 161 9.15 15.38 -0.98
CA ASP A 161 9.07 16.02 0.32
C ASP A 161 10.01 17.23 0.31
N ASP A 162 9.48 18.45 0.47
CA ASP A 162 10.25 19.69 0.54
C ASP A 162 11.11 19.78 1.83
N SER A 163 11.13 18.73 2.65
CA SER A 163 11.90 18.60 3.89
C SER A 163 13.42 18.58 3.70
N GLY A 164 13.92 18.78 2.48
CA GLY A 164 15.34 18.94 2.16
C GLY A 164 16.12 17.62 2.13
N ALA A 165 17.46 17.70 2.17
CA ALA A 165 18.37 16.57 2.03
C ALA A 165 18.27 15.50 3.14
N ASP A 166 17.58 15.81 4.25
CA ASP A 166 17.34 14.92 5.38
C ASP A 166 15.98 14.19 5.31
N SER A 167 15.25 14.33 4.19
CA SER A 167 13.97 13.64 4.00
C SER A 167 14.18 12.12 4.02
N PRO A 168 13.42 11.36 4.82
CA PRO A 168 13.53 9.91 4.83
C PRO A 168 13.19 9.34 3.44
N PRO A 169 13.85 8.26 3.00
CA PRO A 169 13.52 7.57 1.77
C PRO A 169 12.02 7.25 1.69
N TYR A 170 11.47 7.28 0.47
CA TYR A 170 10.03 7.06 0.26
C TYR A 170 9.54 5.72 0.85
N ASP A 171 10.35 4.67 0.82
CA ASP A 171 10.04 3.37 1.44
C ASP A 171 9.82 3.48 2.96
N SER A 172 10.69 4.22 3.65
CA SER A 172 10.57 4.45 5.09
C SER A 172 9.32 5.25 5.42
N ARG A 173 8.94 6.22 4.57
CA ARG A 173 7.69 6.97 4.71
C ARG A 173 6.48 6.07 4.50
N PHE A 174 6.51 5.21 3.49
CA PHE A 174 5.44 4.25 3.23
C PHE A 174 5.26 3.29 4.41
N THR A 175 6.34 2.71 4.94
CA THR A 175 6.27 1.79 6.09
C THR A 175 5.62 2.48 7.31
N ARG A 176 5.97 3.73 7.60
CA ARG A 176 5.34 4.50 8.69
C ARG A 176 3.84 4.69 8.44
N LEU A 177 3.45 5.16 7.25
CA LEU A 177 2.05 5.34 6.89
C LEU A 177 1.22 4.05 7.02
N GLN A 178 1.79 2.93 6.58
CA GLN A 178 1.13 1.63 6.66
C GLN A 178 0.87 1.21 8.11
N ILE A 179 1.83 1.50 9.00
CA ILE A 179 1.73 1.16 10.43
C ILE A 179 0.80 2.12 11.15
N ASP A 180 0.87 3.42 10.87
CA ASP A 180 -0.09 4.42 11.36
C ASP A 180 -1.52 4.05 10.98
N ALA A 181 -1.74 3.67 9.73
CA ALA A 181 -3.06 3.24 9.25
C ALA A 181 -3.52 1.91 9.86
N CYS A 182 -2.58 1.00 10.17
CA CYS A 182 -2.89 -0.22 10.92
C CYS A 182 -3.30 0.12 12.36
N GLN A 183 -2.54 0.97 13.04
CA GLN A 183 -2.81 1.40 14.40
C GLN A 183 -4.14 2.16 14.50
N LYS A 184 -4.40 3.12 13.61
CA LYS A 184 -5.69 3.83 13.53
C LYS A 184 -6.87 2.87 13.39
N ARG A 185 -6.74 1.83 12.56
CA ARG A 185 -7.76 0.78 12.41
C ARG A 185 -7.92 -0.06 13.67
N ALA A 186 -6.83 -0.43 14.34
CA ALA A 186 -6.88 -1.16 15.60
C ALA A 186 -7.56 -0.32 16.70
N VAL A 187 -7.18 0.96 16.86
CA VAL A 187 -7.83 1.90 17.77
C VAL A 187 -9.32 2.00 17.46
N SER A 188 -9.68 2.28 16.21
CA SER A 188 -11.08 2.39 15.78
C SER A 188 -11.89 1.11 16.04
N ALA A 189 -11.31 -0.06 15.82
CA ALA A 189 -11.96 -1.33 16.13
C ALA A 189 -12.14 -1.55 17.64
N LEU A 190 -11.14 -1.19 18.44
CA LEU A 190 -11.18 -1.27 19.90
C LEU A 190 -12.12 -0.25 20.53
N THR A 191 -12.31 0.93 19.94
CA THR A 191 -13.21 1.97 20.47
C THR A 191 -14.59 1.97 19.79
N ALA A 192 -14.85 1.00 18.89
CA ALA A 192 -16.12 0.88 18.20
C ALA A 192 -17.28 0.73 19.20
N GLY A 193 -18.35 1.51 18.99
CA GLY A 193 -19.53 1.45 19.86
C GLY A 193 -20.21 0.08 19.83
N LYS A 194 -20.73 -0.36 20.99
CA LYS A 194 -21.38 -1.67 21.21
C LYS A 194 -20.49 -2.85 20.78
N GLN A 195 -19.51 -3.18 21.61
CA GLN A 195 -18.71 -4.38 21.43
C GLN A 195 -19.43 -5.60 21.99
N GLU A 196 -19.61 -6.61 21.16
CA GLU A 196 -20.08 -7.93 21.60
C GLU A 196 -18.88 -8.80 21.99
N VAL A 197 -19.03 -9.53 23.10
CA VAL A 197 -18.05 -10.55 23.49
C VAL A 197 -18.22 -11.76 22.58
N VAL A 198 -17.18 -12.08 21.80
CA VAL A 198 -17.15 -13.27 20.93
C VAL A 198 -16.31 -14.36 21.59
N GLU A 199 -16.90 -15.55 21.75
CA GLU A 199 -16.16 -16.74 22.20
C GLU A 199 -15.48 -17.42 21.01
N VAL A 200 -14.15 -17.49 21.06
CA VAL A 200 -13.33 -18.17 20.04
C VAL A 200 -12.58 -19.31 20.71
N ALA A 201 -12.86 -20.55 20.29
CA ALA A 201 -12.12 -21.72 20.75
C ALA A 201 -10.79 -21.83 19.97
N LEU A 202 -9.68 -21.75 20.70
CA LEU A 202 -8.33 -21.95 20.15
C LEU A 202 -7.66 -23.16 20.80
N ARG A 203 -6.90 -23.92 20.02
CA ARG A 203 -5.92 -24.86 20.57
C ARG A 203 -4.80 -24.08 21.24
N SER A 204 -4.16 -24.66 22.25
CA SER A 204 -3.01 -24.03 22.93
C SER A 204 -1.91 -23.60 21.95
N GLY A 205 -1.59 -24.46 20.97
CA GLY A 205 -0.62 -24.14 19.92
C GLY A 205 -1.03 -22.98 19.02
N GLU A 206 -2.34 -22.80 18.75
CA GLU A 206 -2.85 -21.69 17.93
C GLU A 206 -2.71 -20.35 18.67
N LEU A 207 -3.05 -20.33 19.96
CA LEU A 207 -2.84 -19.15 20.80
C LEU A 207 -1.35 -18.81 20.91
N GLN A 208 -0.49 -19.79 21.17
CA GLN A 208 0.96 -19.55 21.26
C GLN A 208 1.55 -19.03 19.94
N ALA A 209 1.09 -19.55 18.80
CA ALA A 209 1.47 -19.01 17.50
C ALA A 209 1.01 -17.56 17.31
N LEU A 210 -0.23 -17.22 17.69
CA LEU A 210 -0.74 -15.84 17.62
C LEU A 210 0.09 -14.88 18.50
N LEU A 211 0.38 -15.27 19.75
CA LEU A 211 1.20 -14.47 20.66
C LEU A 211 2.62 -14.28 20.11
N GLY A 212 3.23 -15.31 19.53
CA GLY A 212 4.53 -15.20 18.88
C GLY A 212 4.53 -14.29 17.64
N PHE A 213 3.44 -14.26 16.86
CA PHE A 213 3.28 -13.29 15.78
C PHE A 213 3.12 -11.86 16.29
N LEU A 214 2.39 -11.65 17.39
CA LEU A 214 2.28 -10.33 18.02
C LEU A 214 3.64 -9.86 18.55
N GLU A 215 4.41 -10.73 19.22
CA GLU A 215 5.77 -10.41 19.68
C GLU A 215 6.70 -10.04 18.51
N TYR A 216 6.61 -10.76 17.38
CA TYR A 216 7.35 -10.40 16.18
C TYR A 216 6.96 -9.00 15.66
N VAL A 217 5.67 -8.69 15.61
CA VAL A 217 5.18 -7.37 15.17
C VAL A 217 5.62 -6.27 16.14
N GLU A 218 5.59 -6.51 17.45
CA GLU A 218 6.12 -5.59 18.46
C GLU A 218 7.60 -5.31 18.22
N GLY A 219 8.42 -6.34 17.98
CA GLY A 219 9.85 -6.16 17.68
C GLY A 219 10.13 -5.46 16.35
N ALA A 220 9.25 -5.62 15.35
CA ALA A 220 9.42 -5.08 14.00
C ALA A 220 8.83 -3.67 13.81
N ALA A 221 7.89 -3.25 14.67
CA ALA A 221 7.25 -1.95 14.53
C ALA A 221 8.28 -0.80 14.74
N PRO A 222 8.31 0.21 13.87
CA PRO A 222 9.24 1.33 13.95
C PRO A 222 8.78 2.41 14.94
N GLN A 223 7.50 2.44 15.30
CA GLN A 223 6.88 3.46 16.16
C GLN A 223 6.52 2.88 17.53
N ASP A 224 6.78 3.63 18.59
CA ASP A 224 6.55 3.17 19.97
C ASP A 224 5.07 2.95 20.29
N ASP A 225 4.17 3.76 19.74
CA ASP A 225 2.73 3.58 19.98
C ASP A 225 2.19 2.29 19.36
N ALA A 226 2.70 1.90 18.20
CA ALA A 226 2.36 0.62 17.58
C ALA A 226 2.91 -0.55 18.40
N ARG A 227 4.13 -0.43 18.94
CA ARG A 227 4.70 -1.44 19.87
C ARG A 227 3.85 -1.59 21.12
N GLU A 228 3.49 -0.46 21.74
CA GLU A 228 2.72 -0.44 22.97
C GLU A 228 1.31 -1.02 22.77
N MET A 229 0.65 -0.69 21.67
CA MET A 229 -0.63 -1.29 21.29
C MET A 229 -0.54 -2.82 21.19
N VAL A 230 0.47 -3.33 20.47
CA VAL A 230 0.66 -4.76 20.26
C VAL A 230 1.02 -5.47 21.57
N ARG A 231 1.89 -4.87 22.40
CA ARG A 231 2.27 -5.36 23.72
C ARG A 231 1.05 -5.51 24.63
N ARG A 232 0.18 -4.49 24.70
CA ARG A 232 -1.05 -4.53 25.50
C ARG A 232 -2.05 -5.55 24.97
N LEU A 233 -2.21 -5.68 23.66
CA LEU A 233 -3.04 -6.73 23.05
C LEU A 233 -2.52 -8.13 23.40
N CYS A 234 -1.21 -8.34 23.35
CA CYS A 234 -0.55 -9.60 23.73
C CYS A 234 -0.78 -9.93 25.21
N SER A 235 -0.66 -8.93 26.10
CA SER A 235 -0.95 -9.04 27.53
C SER A 235 -2.40 -9.44 27.80
N ASP A 236 -3.36 -8.71 27.23
CA ASP A 236 -4.79 -8.97 27.38
C ASP A 236 -5.15 -10.40 26.94
N LEU A 237 -4.67 -10.83 25.78
CA LEU A 237 -4.92 -12.19 25.27
C LEU A 237 -4.30 -13.28 26.16
N SER A 238 -3.07 -13.06 26.65
CA SER A 238 -2.36 -14.01 27.51
C SER A 238 -3.07 -14.18 28.87
N LEU A 239 -3.52 -13.08 29.47
CA LEU A 239 -4.20 -13.10 30.76
C LEU A 239 -5.60 -13.69 30.64
N ARG A 240 -6.37 -13.33 29.59
CA ARG A 240 -7.68 -13.94 29.30
C ARG A 240 -7.58 -15.45 29.04
N ALA A 241 -6.50 -15.92 28.43
CA ALA A 241 -6.29 -17.36 28.23
C ALA A 241 -6.07 -18.11 29.56
N ARG A 242 -5.52 -17.46 30.59
CA ARG A 242 -5.35 -18.02 31.94
C ARG A 242 -6.63 -17.96 32.76
N ASP A 243 -7.29 -16.80 32.74
CA ASP A 243 -8.39 -16.46 33.67
C ASP A 243 -9.79 -16.71 33.07
N GLY A 244 -9.85 -17.06 31.78
CA GLY A 244 -11.08 -17.32 31.05
C GLY A 244 -11.97 -16.08 30.97
N ARG A 245 -13.30 -16.30 30.94
CA ARG A 245 -14.29 -15.23 30.74
C ARG A 245 -14.28 -14.16 31.84
N GLN A 246 -13.84 -14.49 33.04
CA GLN A 246 -13.76 -13.55 34.16
C GLN A 246 -12.72 -12.45 33.92
N GLY A 247 -11.65 -12.75 33.19
CA GLY A 247 -10.60 -11.79 32.86
C GLY A 247 -10.95 -10.82 31.71
N LEU A 248 -12.15 -10.88 31.13
CA LEU A 248 -12.51 -10.02 29.99
C LEU A 248 -12.62 -8.54 30.39
N ASP A 249 -13.31 -8.26 31.51
CA ASP A 249 -13.50 -6.89 32.00
C ASP A 249 -12.26 -6.38 32.76
N GLU A 250 -11.45 -7.30 33.28
CA GLU A 250 -10.24 -7.01 34.04
C GLU A 250 -9.04 -6.71 33.13
N HIS A 251 -8.84 -7.52 32.08
CA HIS A 251 -7.67 -7.45 31.20
C HIS A 251 -8.05 -6.74 29.90
N ARG A 252 -8.07 -5.41 29.95
CA ARG A 252 -8.48 -4.52 28.85
C ARG A 252 -7.48 -3.38 28.61
N GLU A 253 -6.20 -3.61 28.86
CA GLU A 253 -5.15 -2.60 28.72
C GLU A 253 -5.10 -2.00 27.32
N ALA A 254 -5.31 -2.83 26.28
CA ALA A 254 -5.31 -2.38 24.89
C ALA A 254 -6.50 -1.46 24.60
N LEU A 255 -7.67 -1.76 25.18
CA LEU A 255 -8.85 -0.90 25.07
C LEU A 255 -8.61 0.44 25.76
N THR A 256 -8.14 0.43 27.00
CA THR A 256 -7.82 1.66 27.75
C THR A 256 -6.80 2.51 26.99
N TYR A 257 -5.76 1.89 26.43
CA TYR A 257 -4.79 2.60 25.60
C TYR A 257 -5.45 3.21 24.37
N ALA A 258 -6.30 2.46 23.66
CA ALA A 258 -7.00 2.96 22.49
C ALA A 258 -7.91 4.16 22.82
N GLU A 259 -8.58 4.15 23.98
CA GLU A 259 -9.39 5.26 24.48
C GLU A 259 -8.54 6.51 24.81
N GLU A 260 -7.31 6.33 25.29
CA GLU A 260 -6.36 7.44 25.55
C GLU A 260 -5.84 8.11 24.26
N GLN A 261 -5.86 7.39 23.13
CA GLN A 261 -5.42 7.89 21.82
C GLN A 261 -6.54 8.57 21.01
N HIS A 262 -7.79 8.55 21.49
CA HIS A 262 -8.98 8.96 20.76
C HIS A 262 -9.50 10.37 21.12
#